data_AF-A0A8B7TT64-F1
#
_entry.id   AF-A0A8B7TT64-F1
#
_cell.length_a   1.000
_cell.length_b   1.000
_cell.length_c   1.000
_cell.angle_alpha   90.00
_cell.angle_beta   90.00
_cell.angle_gamma   90.00
#
_symmetry.space_group_name_H-M   'P 1'
#
loop_
_entity.id
_entity.type
_entity.pdbx_description
1 polymer ?
#
loop_
_entity_poly.entity_id
_entity_poly.type
_entity_poly.pdbx_seq_one_letter_code
_entity_poly.pdbx_strand_id
1 'polypeptide(L)'
;MDSKQSSWKGSLLLLLVLNLLLCKNVAASPACAGGAANCRLSLQDLFTRAVALSDNIYKVAEDAFRDFQKTYATGQEFISRAINSCHTSVIPTPADKDQALNTKECVR
;
A
#
# COMPACT_ATOMS: atom_id res chain seq x y z
N MET A 1 -44.54 37.82 10.13
CA MET A 1 -43.37 37.04 9.70
C MET A 1 -43.18 35.90 10.71
N ASP A 2 -42.20 35.01 10.56
CA ASP A 2 -41.75 34.05 11.60
C ASP A 2 -42.27 32.61 11.51
N SER A 3 -42.07 31.95 10.37
CA SER A 3 -42.15 30.48 10.28
C SER A 3 -40.94 29.81 9.58
N LYS A 4 -39.96 30.59 9.09
CA LYS A 4 -38.78 30.04 8.38
C LYS A 4 -37.57 29.72 9.27
N GLN A 5 -37.58 30.10 10.55
CA GLN A 5 -36.40 29.98 11.42
C GLN A 5 -36.23 28.59 12.05
N SER A 6 -37.29 27.78 12.12
CA SER A 6 -37.25 26.42 12.71
C SER A 6 -36.62 25.38 11.77
N SER A 7 -36.79 25.55 10.45
CA SER A 7 -36.35 24.59 9.43
C SER A 7 -34.82 24.50 9.31
N TRP A 8 -34.12 25.64 9.38
CA TRP A 8 -32.67 25.66 9.21
C TRP A 8 -31.93 25.05 10.41
N LYS A 9 -32.42 25.27 11.64
CA LYS A 9 -31.82 24.69 12.84
C LYS A 9 -31.89 23.16 12.84
N GLY A 10 -33.02 22.60 12.39
CA GLY A 10 -33.19 21.15 12.25
C GLY A 10 -32.30 20.55 11.16
N SER A 11 -32.20 21.22 10.00
CA SER A 11 -31.29 20.82 8.92
C SER A 11 -29.82 20.88 9.34
N LEU A 12 -29.43 21.90 10.10
CA LEU A 12 -28.06 22.05 10.62
C LEU A 12 -27.73 20.98 11.66
N LEU A 13 -28.67 20.67 12.56
CA LEU A 13 -28.50 19.57 13.53
C LEU A 13 -28.34 18.22 12.82
N LEU A 14 -29.17 17.98 11.80
CA LEU A 14 -29.10 16.75 11.01
C LEU A 14 -27.76 16.63 10.29
N LEU A 15 -27.29 17.73 9.67
CA LEU A 15 -25.98 17.79 9.02
C LEU A 15 -24.84 17.55 10.02
N LEU A 16 -24.93 18.08 11.24
CA LEU A 16 -23.95 17.86 12.29
C LEU A 16 -23.91 16.39 12.74
N VAL A 17 -25.08 15.77 12.92
CA VAL A 17 -25.21 14.35 13.29
C VAL A 17 -24.68 13.44 12.18
N LEU A 18 -24.98 13.73 10.91
CA LEU A 18 -24.41 13.01 9.78
C LEU A 18 -22.88 13.13 9.77
N ASN A 19 -22.32 14.33 9.91
CA ASN A 19 -20.87 14.50 9.96
C ASN A 19 -20.23 13.74 11.14
N LEU A 20 -20.86 13.72 12.31
CA LEU A 20 -20.37 12.95 13.47
C LEU A 20 -20.43 11.44 13.21
N LEU A 21 -21.49 10.95 12.56
CA LEU A 21 -21.65 9.54 12.19
C LEU A 21 -20.65 9.13 11.09
N LEU A 22 -20.39 10.00 10.11
CA LEU A 22 -19.36 9.78 9.08
C LEU A 22 -17.96 9.79 9.70
N CYS A 23 -17.68 10.68 10.66
CA CYS A 23 -16.39 10.76 11.36
C CYS A 23 -16.17 9.57 12.34
N LYS A 24 -17.23 8.92 12.84
CA LYS A 24 -17.12 7.75 13.72
C LYS A 24 -16.40 6.56 13.07
N ASN A 25 -16.37 6.51 11.72
CA ASN A 25 -15.68 5.48 10.95
C ASN A 25 -14.27 5.90 10.49
N VAL A 26 -13.83 7.13 10.80
CA VAL A 26 -12.41 7.50 10.78
C VAL A 26 -11.85 7.25 12.18
N ALA A 27 -12.07 6.03 12.69
CA ALA A 27 -11.28 5.56 13.80
C ALA A 27 -9.82 5.63 13.32
N ALA A 28 -8.99 6.41 14.02
CA ALA A 28 -7.56 6.32 13.81
C ALA A 28 -7.20 4.82 13.85
N SER A 29 -6.42 4.37 12.86
CA SER A 29 -5.99 2.97 12.76
C SER A 29 -5.69 2.43 14.17
N PRO A 30 -6.07 1.20 14.56
CA PRO A 30 -5.92 0.71 15.94
C PRO A 30 -4.50 0.90 16.54
N ALA A 31 -3.49 1.12 15.69
CA ALA A 31 -2.15 1.55 16.05
C ALA A 31 -2.03 2.97 16.68
N CYS A 32 -3.07 3.80 16.63
CA CYS A 32 -3.06 5.21 17.07
C CYS A 32 -4.11 5.48 18.17
N ALA A 33 -4.43 4.50 19.01
CA ALA A 33 -5.45 4.64 20.06
C ALA A 33 -5.17 5.77 21.08
N GLY A 34 -3.94 6.31 21.11
CA GLY A 34 -3.52 7.44 21.97
C GLY A 34 -3.60 8.84 21.34
N GLY A 35 -4.20 8.99 20.14
CA GLY A 35 -4.32 10.26 19.45
C GLY A 35 -3.16 10.59 18.50
N ALA A 36 -3.41 11.52 17.57
CA ALA A 36 -2.51 11.82 16.44
C ALA A 36 -1.11 12.33 16.84
N ALA A 37 -0.96 12.93 18.02
CA ALA A 37 0.30 13.53 18.46
C ALA A 37 1.42 12.50 18.73
N ASN A 38 1.07 11.23 18.98
CA ASN A 38 2.04 10.18 19.33
C ASN A 38 1.85 8.90 18.49
N CYS A 39 1.18 8.97 17.33
CA CYS A 39 1.05 7.79 16.48
C CYS A 39 2.35 7.51 15.73
N ARG A 40 3.25 6.80 16.41
CA ARG A 40 4.49 6.26 15.84
C ARG A 40 4.35 4.75 15.76
N LEU A 41 4.39 4.22 14.54
CA LEU A 41 4.55 2.79 14.31
C LEU A 41 5.93 2.36 14.79
N SER A 42 6.02 1.20 15.43
CA SER A 42 7.33 0.62 15.75
C SER A 42 8.06 0.26 14.46
N LEU A 43 9.40 0.18 14.52
CA LEU A 43 10.19 -0.29 13.38
C LEU A 43 9.77 -1.70 12.94
N GLN A 44 9.39 -2.55 13.91
CA GLN A 44 8.87 -3.89 13.65
C GLN A 44 7.55 -3.85 12.88
N ASP A 45 6.62 -2.97 13.25
CA ASP A 45 5.35 -2.82 12.52
C ASP A 45 5.57 -2.32 11.10
N LEU A 46 6.52 -1.40 10.92
CA LEU A 46 6.91 -0.89 9.60
C LEU A 46 7.49 -2.01 8.72
N PHE A 47 8.45 -2.77 9.22
CA PHE A 47 9.03 -3.89 8.46
C PHE A 47 8.00 -4.99 8.20
N THR A 48 7.16 -5.33 9.18
CA THR A 48 6.08 -6.32 9.00
C THR A 48 5.16 -5.91 7.84
N ARG A 49 4.75 -4.63 7.80
CA ARG A 49 3.91 -4.12 6.71
C ARG A 49 4.65 -4.07 5.37
N ALA A 50 5.90 -3.64 5.36
CA ALA A 50 6.70 -3.55 4.14
C ALA A 50 6.93 -4.93 3.52
N VAL A 51 7.28 -5.93 4.34
CA VAL A 51 7.46 -7.32 3.89
C VAL A 51 6.16 -7.89 3.33
N ALA A 52 5.05 -7.77 4.07
CA ALA A 52 3.75 -8.26 3.62
C ALA A 52 3.30 -7.60 2.31
N LEU A 53 3.53 -6.31 2.16
CA LEU A 53 3.21 -5.59 0.92
C LEU A 53 4.10 -6.04 -0.24
N SER A 54 5.41 -6.22 -0.02
CA SER A 54 6.34 -6.67 -1.06
C SER A 54 6.01 -8.09 -1.56
N ASP A 55 5.64 -9.00 -0.64
CA ASP A 55 5.20 -10.36 -0.97
C ASP A 55 3.91 -10.35 -1.81
N ASN A 56 2.95 -9.50 -1.44
CA ASN A 56 1.72 -9.36 -2.21
C ASN A 56 1.97 -8.79 -3.62
N ILE A 57 2.83 -7.78 -3.74
CA ILE A 57 3.20 -7.21 -5.06
C ILE A 57 3.86 -8.27 -5.93
N TYR A 58 4.78 -9.06 -5.36
CA TYR A 58 5.44 -10.16 -6.07
C TYR A 58 4.41 -11.17 -6.59
N LYS A 59 3.48 -11.64 -5.74
CA LYS A 59 2.45 -12.61 -6.13
C LYS A 59 1.56 -12.09 -7.26
N VAL A 60 1.11 -10.84 -7.16
CA VAL A 60 0.30 -10.21 -8.21
C VAL A 60 1.07 -10.11 -9.53
N ALA A 61 2.36 -9.76 -9.48
CA ALA A 61 3.20 -9.69 -10.68
C ALA A 61 3.42 -11.08 -11.31
N GLU A 62 3.66 -12.10 -10.47
CA GLU A 62 3.82 -13.49 -10.91
C GLU A 62 2.53 -14.04 -11.54
N ASP A 63 1.38 -13.80 -10.91
CA ASP A 63 0.07 -14.18 -11.45
C ASP A 63 -0.20 -13.53 -12.80
N ALA A 64 0.03 -12.22 -12.91
CA ALA A 64 -0.13 -11.49 -14.18
C ALA A 64 0.80 -12.03 -15.27
N PHE A 65 2.06 -12.33 -14.93
CA PHE A 65 3.02 -12.90 -15.87
C PHE A 65 2.61 -14.30 -16.33
N ARG A 66 2.16 -15.16 -15.41
CA ARG A 66 1.69 -16.51 -15.73
C ARG A 66 0.45 -16.47 -16.63
N ASP A 67 -0.51 -15.61 -16.32
CA ASP A 67 -1.74 -15.47 -17.09
C ASP A 67 -1.45 -14.94 -18.50
N PHE A 68 -0.53 -13.97 -18.61
CA PHE A 68 -0.02 -13.51 -19.90
C PHE A 68 0.64 -14.65 -20.67
N GLN A 69 1.54 -15.41 -20.03
CA GLN A 69 2.25 -16.48 -20.71
C GLN A 69 1.29 -17.53 -21.25
N LYS A 70 0.36 -17.99 -20.43
CA LYS A 70 -0.64 -18.99 -20.80
C LYS A 70 -1.51 -18.52 -21.97
N THR A 71 -1.94 -17.26 -21.95
CA THR A 71 -2.93 -16.72 -22.88
C THR A 71 -2.30 -16.27 -24.20
N TYR A 72 -1.09 -15.71 -24.17
CA TYR A 72 -0.50 -15.00 -25.31
C TYR A 72 0.88 -15.52 -25.74
N ALA A 73 1.64 -16.17 -24.85
CA ALA A 73 3.02 -16.56 -25.12
C ALA A 73 3.20 -18.06 -25.40
N THR A 74 2.16 -18.89 -25.24
CA THR A 74 2.24 -20.34 -25.47
C THR A 74 2.71 -20.64 -26.90
N GLY A 75 3.85 -21.30 -27.04
CA GLY A 75 4.44 -21.66 -28.35
C GLY A 75 5.21 -20.54 -29.05
N GLN A 76 5.39 -19.37 -28.42
CA GLN A 76 6.20 -18.27 -28.93
C GLN A 76 7.50 -18.08 -28.13
N GLU A 77 8.58 -17.79 -28.84
CA GLU A 77 9.93 -17.51 -28.31
C GLU A 77 10.03 -16.11 -27.67
N PHE A 78 9.14 -15.77 -26.74
CA PHE A 78 9.20 -14.48 -26.04
C PHE A 78 10.27 -14.46 -24.95
N ILE A 79 10.48 -15.59 -24.27
CA ILE A 79 11.43 -15.69 -23.15
C ILE A 79 12.87 -15.44 -23.63
N SER A 80 13.25 -15.99 -24.79
CA SER A 80 14.59 -15.81 -25.35
C SER A 80 14.91 -14.36 -25.71
N ARG A 81 13.89 -13.54 -26.03
CA ARG A 81 14.04 -12.09 -26.28
C ARG A 81 14.15 -11.24 -25.01
N ALA A 82 13.70 -11.76 -23.88
CA ALA A 82 13.66 -11.04 -22.61
C ALA A 82 14.96 -11.18 -21.79
N ILE A 83 15.91 -12.01 -22.25
CA ILE A 83 17.17 -12.24 -21.55
C ILE A 83 17.94 -10.91 -21.45
N ASN A 84 18.27 -10.50 -20.21
CA ASN A 84 19.00 -9.28 -19.89
C ASN A 84 18.37 -7.97 -20.42
N SER A 85 17.07 -7.96 -20.72
CA SER A 85 16.38 -6.78 -21.27
C SER A 85 15.74 -5.87 -20.21
N CYS A 86 15.95 -6.14 -18.92
CA CYS A 86 15.37 -5.34 -17.83
C CYS A 86 16.09 -4.01 -17.69
N HIS A 87 15.34 -2.91 -17.60
CA HIS A 87 15.91 -1.57 -17.41
C HIS A 87 16.68 -1.41 -16.08
N THR A 88 16.42 -2.28 -15.10
CA THR A 88 17.11 -2.32 -13.80
C THR A 88 18.42 -3.10 -13.82
N SER A 89 18.78 -3.76 -14.94
CA SER A 89 20.03 -4.53 -15.05
C SER A 89 21.31 -3.71 -14.82
N VAL A 90 21.22 -2.39 -15.01
CA VAL A 90 22.32 -1.45 -14.73
C VAL A 90 22.51 -1.15 -13.24
N ILE A 91 21.54 -1.51 -12.40
CA ILE A 91 21.61 -1.31 -10.95
C ILE A 91 22.36 -2.50 -10.35
N PRO A 92 23.50 -2.29 -9.68
CA PRO A 92 24.22 -3.38 -9.03
C PRO A 92 23.39 -3.90 -7.86
N THR A 93 22.80 -5.08 -8.04
CA THR A 93 22.04 -5.77 -6.99
C THR A 93 22.77 -7.04 -6.56
N PRO A 94 22.78 -7.39 -5.26
CA PRO A 94 23.30 -8.66 -4.80
C PRO A 94 22.60 -9.83 -5.49
N ALA A 95 23.37 -10.73 -6.11
CA ALA A 95 22.83 -11.87 -6.85
C ALA A 95 22.58 -13.11 -5.98
N ASP A 96 23.19 -13.16 -4.80
CA ASP A 96 23.13 -14.28 -3.87
C ASP A 96 23.08 -13.83 -2.41
N LYS A 97 22.90 -14.81 -1.52
CA LYS A 97 22.77 -14.60 -0.08
C LYS A 97 24.02 -13.97 0.53
N ASP A 98 25.21 -14.39 0.12
CA ASP A 98 26.45 -13.92 0.72
C ASP A 98 26.70 -12.46 0.32
N GLN A 99 26.46 -12.10 -0.93
CA GLN A 99 26.51 -10.71 -1.37
C GLN A 99 25.48 -9.84 -0.62
N ALA A 100 24.27 -10.35 -0.41
CA ALA A 100 23.22 -9.63 0.30
C ALA A 100 23.60 -9.35 1.76
N LEU A 101 24.11 -10.36 2.48
CA LEU A 101 24.53 -10.23 3.88
C LEU A 101 25.77 -9.34 4.06
N ASN A 102 26.63 -9.26 3.05
CA ASN A 102 27.82 -8.40 3.06
C ASN A 102 27.54 -6.99 2.55
N THR A 103 26.33 -6.69 2.08
CA THR A 103 25.95 -5.35 1.65
C THR A 103 25.73 -4.46 2.87
N LYS A 104 26.42 -3.31 2.92
CA LYS A 104 26.27 -2.37 4.04
C LYS A 104 24.87 -1.76 4.04
N GLU A 105 24.22 -1.79 5.20
CA GLU A 105 22.97 -1.04 5.39
C GLU A 105 23.25 0.46 5.26
N CYS A 106 22.45 1.15 4.44
CA CYS A 106 22.48 2.60 4.35
C CYS A 106 21.74 3.19 5.56
N VAL A 107 22.42 3.20 6.71
CA VAL A 107 21.94 3.87 7.92
C VAL A 107 22.43 5.32 7.84
N ARG A 108 21.50 6.27 7.77
CA ARG A 108 21.79 7.71 7.80
C ARG A 108 22.14 8.16 9.22
#